data_AF-A0A1T5J8V1-F1
#
_entry.id   AF-A0A1T5J8V1-F1
#
_cell.length_a   1.000
_cell.length_b   1.000
_cell.length_c   1.000
_cell.angle_alpha   90.00
_cell.angle_beta   90.00
_cell.angle_gamma   90.00
#
_symmetry.space_group_name_H-M   'P 1'
#
loop_
_entity.id
_entity.type
_entity.pdbx_description
1 polymer ?
#
loop_
_entity_poly.entity_id
_entity_poly.type
_entity_poly.pdbx_seq_one_letter_code
_entity_poly.pdbx_strand_id
1 'polypeptide(L)'
;MKADLHVHTNISDSNYSIEETIQMAKEQGITHLGIVDHDTTLGLKKAIEVGEKYGIKIIPGIEISAYDYKNNRKVHILGYKFDLNAHNIKNLCDPIIKKRHNNSLWQIEKLIENGYKIRLDEVYEKAKYSTCIYKQHIMDVLIEKGYTDKIYSSLYKQLFKGNGICARDIEYIDVFDAVKAIKGDGGIAVLAHPGQLKSYDLIDDLVEIGLDGIELYHEDHTDADHRKILEYQEKYNLILTGGSDYHGDYGSNFKIGDFLTSKEYIKFFDNEIEEALKFIKPIVKQAGEILKEAVKNHISINFKNSDHRDLVTKYDIKIEEFLIEKILNRYPNHGFITEENTKESYVKGKYIWIIDPIDGTTNFINYKKDFAISIALYKDEEPLLGVVYDVIKDDMYVGISNKGAFLNNIPLEILDPNIVLKEAIVDVSLNSISKFRENFEADLVRLTKDIRGHRACGTASLAICRIALGEIHAYLSAKLSLWDYAAASIILGELGGESSFIFEKASHKFHRNKVTFIAACNKEISSQIIEKII
;
A
#
# COMPACT_ATOMS: atom_id res chain seq x y z
N MET A 1 8.94 10.99 -7.59
CA MET A 1 8.80 9.55 -7.81
C MET A 1 9.20 9.28 -9.25
N LYS A 2 10.30 8.54 -9.44
CA LYS A 2 10.70 7.86 -10.68
C LYS A 2 10.63 6.36 -10.38
N ALA A 3 9.93 5.61 -11.22
CA ALA A 3 9.71 4.18 -11.03
C ALA A 3 10.06 3.41 -12.29
N ASP A 4 10.93 2.44 -12.17
CA ASP A 4 11.20 1.43 -13.20
C ASP A 4 10.72 0.10 -12.63
N LEU A 5 9.69 -0.50 -13.23
CA LEU A 5 9.03 -1.68 -12.67
C LEU A 5 9.50 -3.00 -13.29
N HIS A 6 10.39 -2.98 -14.27
CA HIS A 6 10.81 -4.18 -15.00
C HIS A 6 12.34 -4.30 -14.98
N VAL A 7 12.89 -4.88 -13.91
CA VAL A 7 14.33 -5.06 -13.73
C VAL A 7 14.65 -6.45 -13.19
N HIS A 8 15.69 -7.07 -13.75
CA HIS A 8 16.16 -8.40 -13.42
C HIS A 8 17.48 -8.36 -12.64
N THR A 9 17.74 -9.44 -11.90
CA THR A 9 18.96 -9.61 -11.09
C THR A 9 19.60 -10.97 -11.39
N ASN A 10 20.75 -11.23 -10.78
CA ASN A 10 21.44 -12.51 -10.92
C ASN A 10 20.73 -13.70 -10.26
N ILE A 11 19.54 -13.49 -9.69
CA ILE A 11 18.64 -14.59 -9.30
C ILE A 11 18.02 -15.25 -10.55
N SER A 12 17.91 -14.51 -11.65
CA SER A 12 17.52 -15.03 -12.98
C SER A 12 18.67 -14.89 -13.98
N ASP A 13 18.60 -13.97 -14.94
CA ASP A 13 19.51 -13.86 -16.08
C ASP A 13 20.05 -12.45 -16.29
N SER A 14 20.42 -11.79 -15.19
CA SER A 14 21.32 -10.64 -15.17
C SER A 14 22.66 -11.01 -14.52
N ASN A 15 23.74 -10.31 -14.87
CA ASN A 15 25.05 -10.51 -14.25
C ASN A 15 25.22 -9.76 -12.92
N TYR A 16 24.33 -8.81 -12.60
CA TYR A 16 24.42 -7.99 -11.39
C TYR A 16 23.58 -8.55 -10.25
N SER A 17 24.14 -8.50 -9.03
CA SER A 17 23.41 -8.86 -7.82
C SER A 17 22.31 -7.88 -7.48
N ILE A 18 21.36 -8.30 -6.65
CA ILE A 18 20.32 -7.43 -6.07
C ILE A 18 20.89 -6.11 -5.53
N GLU A 19 22.03 -6.15 -4.83
CA GLU A 19 22.63 -4.94 -4.24
C GLU A 19 23.26 -4.02 -5.28
N GLU A 20 23.96 -4.58 -6.27
CA GLU A 20 24.51 -3.80 -7.38
C GLU A 20 23.39 -3.16 -8.23
N THR A 21 22.35 -3.93 -8.57
CA THR A 21 21.18 -3.43 -9.31
C THR A 21 20.49 -2.28 -8.59
N ILE A 22 20.25 -2.41 -7.27
CA ILE A 22 19.63 -1.35 -6.46
C ILE A 22 20.56 -0.13 -6.35
N GLN A 23 21.87 -0.32 -6.24
CA GLN A 23 22.82 0.79 -6.25
C GLN A 23 22.79 1.56 -7.58
N MET A 24 22.77 0.86 -8.72
CA MET A 24 22.65 1.49 -10.04
C MET A 24 21.35 2.28 -10.17
N ALA A 25 20.22 1.72 -9.71
CA ALA A 25 18.94 2.43 -9.69
C ALA A 25 19.03 3.73 -8.86
N LYS A 26 19.74 3.72 -7.72
CA LYS A 26 19.98 4.90 -6.89
C LYS A 26 20.77 5.96 -7.62
N GLU A 27 21.82 5.57 -8.33
CA GLU A 27 22.67 6.47 -9.12
C GLU A 27 21.87 7.15 -10.24
N GLN A 28 20.83 6.50 -10.78
CA GLN A 28 19.88 7.08 -11.75
C GLN A 28 18.75 7.91 -11.10
N GLY A 29 18.74 8.01 -9.77
CA GLY A 29 17.72 8.74 -9.01
C GLY A 29 16.35 8.06 -8.99
N ILE A 30 16.31 6.74 -9.18
CA ILE A 30 15.09 5.94 -9.04
C ILE A 30 14.64 5.92 -7.59
N THR A 31 13.32 6.02 -7.40
CA THR A 31 12.69 6.00 -6.07
C THR A 31 11.91 4.72 -5.80
N HIS A 32 11.39 4.07 -6.85
CA HIS A 32 10.67 2.81 -6.78
C HIS A 32 11.25 1.87 -7.84
N LEU A 33 11.58 0.64 -7.47
CA LEU A 33 12.21 -0.32 -8.37
C LEU A 33 11.47 -1.66 -8.32
N GLY A 34 10.97 -2.12 -9.45
CA GLY A 34 10.39 -3.45 -9.59
C GLY A 34 11.48 -4.48 -9.83
N ILE A 35 11.59 -5.47 -8.94
CA ILE A 35 12.47 -6.63 -9.13
C ILE A 35 11.59 -7.79 -9.54
N VAL A 36 11.75 -8.25 -10.79
CA VAL A 36 10.82 -9.16 -11.48
C VAL A 36 11.54 -10.33 -12.16
N ASP A 37 12.50 -10.93 -11.45
CA ASP A 37 13.27 -12.07 -11.94
C ASP A 37 12.39 -13.17 -12.57
N HIS A 38 12.88 -13.75 -13.67
CA HIS A 38 12.14 -14.76 -14.43
C HIS A 38 11.76 -15.99 -13.59
N ASP A 39 10.46 -16.32 -13.61
CA ASP A 39 9.86 -17.53 -13.07
C ASP A 39 10.10 -17.77 -11.57
N THR A 40 10.59 -16.79 -10.81
CA THR A 40 10.96 -16.97 -9.40
C THR A 40 10.63 -15.77 -8.52
N THR A 41 10.26 -16.04 -7.27
CA THR A 41 10.10 -15.02 -6.23
C THR A 41 11.25 -15.07 -5.21
N LEU A 42 12.30 -15.85 -5.49
CA LEU A 42 13.49 -15.90 -4.63
C LEU A 42 14.20 -14.55 -4.64
N GLY A 43 14.80 -14.18 -3.51
CA GLY A 43 15.52 -12.90 -3.39
C GLY A 43 14.65 -11.67 -3.08
N LEU A 44 13.32 -11.71 -3.30
CA LEU A 44 12.46 -10.52 -3.10
C LEU A 44 12.51 -9.93 -1.69
N LYS A 45 12.53 -10.77 -0.63
CA LYS A 45 12.67 -10.29 0.76
C LYS A 45 14.00 -9.55 0.98
N LYS A 46 15.09 -10.13 0.46
CA LYS A 46 16.43 -9.51 0.51
C LYS A 46 16.44 -8.21 -0.30
N ALA A 47 15.79 -8.16 -1.46
CA ALA A 47 15.69 -6.96 -2.26
C ALA A 47 15.01 -5.82 -1.47
N ILE A 48 13.89 -6.10 -0.78
CA ILE A 48 13.22 -5.12 0.07
C ILE A 48 14.16 -4.56 1.16
N GLU A 49 14.86 -5.44 1.89
CA GLU A 49 15.82 -5.05 2.93
C GLU A 49 16.96 -4.17 2.38
N VAL A 50 17.51 -4.54 1.23
CA VAL A 50 18.57 -3.75 0.56
C VAL A 50 18.00 -2.43 0.05
N GLY A 51 16.79 -2.41 -0.50
CA GLY A 51 16.12 -1.18 -0.91
C GLY A 51 15.99 -0.17 0.23
N GLU A 52 15.56 -0.63 1.41
CA GLU A 52 15.47 0.20 2.62
C GLU A 52 16.83 0.83 2.97
N LYS A 53 17.93 0.04 2.91
CA LYS A 53 19.31 0.53 3.14
C LYS A 53 19.70 1.62 2.15
N TYR A 54 19.31 1.50 0.89
CA TYR A 54 19.67 2.44 -0.17
C TYR A 54 18.69 3.62 -0.31
N GLY A 55 17.54 3.58 0.36
CA GLY A 55 16.48 4.59 0.26
C GLY A 55 15.62 4.46 -1.00
N ILE A 56 15.50 3.24 -1.54
CA ILE A 56 14.67 2.90 -2.71
C ILE A 56 13.55 1.97 -2.25
N LYS A 57 12.30 2.28 -2.60
CA LYS A 57 11.19 1.37 -2.35
C LYS A 57 11.22 0.26 -3.39
N ILE A 58 11.43 -0.98 -2.95
CA ILE A 58 11.29 -2.13 -3.85
C ILE A 58 9.81 -2.49 -4.00
N ILE A 59 9.39 -2.67 -5.25
CA ILE A 59 8.13 -3.29 -5.62
C ILE A 59 8.44 -4.76 -5.94
N PRO A 60 8.23 -5.70 -5.01
CA PRO A 60 8.53 -7.09 -5.25
C PRO A 60 7.60 -7.65 -6.32
N GLY A 61 8.17 -8.31 -7.32
CA GLY A 61 7.41 -8.90 -8.41
C GLY A 61 8.07 -10.14 -8.98
N ILE A 62 7.57 -10.56 -10.15
CA ILE A 62 8.03 -11.72 -10.91
C ILE A 62 7.67 -11.49 -12.37
N GLU A 63 8.48 -11.97 -13.31
CA GLU A 63 8.09 -12.13 -14.70
C GLU A 63 7.88 -13.62 -15.00
N ILE A 64 6.64 -14.03 -15.25
CA ILE A 64 6.32 -15.42 -15.59
C ILE A 64 6.47 -15.62 -17.09
N SER A 65 7.37 -16.53 -17.47
CA SER A 65 7.55 -17.00 -18.85
C SER A 65 6.38 -17.91 -19.24
N ALA A 66 5.43 -17.40 -20.01
CA ALA A 66 4.24 -18.12 -20.44
C ALA A 66 4.16 -18.30 -21.97
N TYR A 67 3.10 -18.97 -22.41
CA TYR A 67 2.86 -19.32 -23.79
C TYR A 67 1.38 -19.20 -24.13
N ASP A 68 1.13 -18.59 -25.28
CA ASP A 68 -0.18 -18.59 -25.92
C ASP A 68 -0.22 -19.77 -26.89
N TYR A 69 -0.82 -20.87 -26.45
CA TYR A 69 -0.96 -22.08 -27.25
C TYR A 69 -1.94 -21.93 -28.41
N LYS A 70 -2.86 -20.95 -28.35
CA LYS A 70 -3.82 -20.67 -29.43
C LYS A 70 -3.12 -20.03 -30.62
N ASN A 71 -2.20 -19.08 -30.39
CA ASN A 71 -1.46 -18.39 -31.44
C ASN A 71 -0.01 -18.84 -31.60
N ASN A 72 0.42 -19.86 -30.85
CA ASN A 72 1.75 -20.46 -30.92
C ASN A 72 2.90 -19.46 -30.76
N ARG A 73 2.87 -18.68 -29.67
CA ARG A 73 3.87 -17.65 -29.35
C ARG A 73 4.14 -17.56 -27.84
N LYS A 74 5.33 -17.05 -27.48
CA LYS A 74 5.65 -16.72 -26.09
C LYS A 74 4.93 -15.45 -25.67
N VAL A 75 4.58 -15.38 -24.40
CA VAL A 75 3.98 -14.21 -23.75
C VAL A 75 4.51 -14.15 -22.33
N HIS A 76 4.83 -12.97 -21.82
CA HIS A 76 5.25 -12.82 -20.43
C HIS A 76 4.20 -12.04 -19.64
N ILE A 77 4.00 -12.46 -18.39
CA ILE A 77 3.10 -11.79 -17.44
C ILE A 77 3.91 -11.37 -16.23
N LEU A 78 3.94 -10.08 -15.97
CA LEU A 78 4.49 -9.51 -14.76
C LEU A 78 3.47 -9.67 -13.63
N GLY A 79 3.94 -10.11 -12.47
CA GLY A 79 3.16 -10.18 -11.24
C GLY A 79 3.71 -9.21 -10.21
N TYR A 80 2.83 -8.48 -9.53
CA TYR A 80 3.18 -7.61 -8.41
C TYR A 80 2.19 -7.77 -7.26
N LYS A 81 2.54 -7.26 -6.08
CA LYS A 81 1.60 -7.13 -4.93
C LYS A 81 0.90 -8.44 -4.52
N PHE A 82 1.51 -9.57 -4.79
CA PHE A 82 1.05 -10.87 -4.31
C PHE A 82 1.59 -11.16 -2.91
N ASP A 83 0.98 -12.10 -2.18
CA ASP A 83 1.56 -12.64 -0.95
C ASP A 83 2.95 -13.23 -1.27
N LEU A 84 4.02 -12.74 -0.63
CA LEU A 84 5.39 -13.21 -0.85
C LEU A 84 5.64 -14.68 -0.49
N ASN A 85 4.67 -15.35 0.15
CA ASN A 85 4.67 -16.82 0.22
C ASN A 85 4.49 -17.46 -1.17
N ALA A 86 3.75 -16.79 -2.06
CA ALA A 86 3.60 -17.04 -3.49
C ALA A 86 3.25 -18.50 -3.80
N HIS A 87 2.22 -19.03 -3.13
CA HIS A 87 1.92 -20.45 -3.17
C HIS A 87 1.54 -20.91 -4.58
N ASN A 88 0.62 -20.20 -5.22
CA ASN A 88 0.14 -20.54 -6.57
C ASN A 88 1.23 -20.26 -7.61
N ILE A 89 1.91 -19.12 -7.51
CA ILE A 89 3.01 -18.76 -8.42
C ILE A 89 4.13 -19.81 -8.37
N LYS A 90 4.59 -20.22 -7.18
CA LYS A 90 5.66 -21.22 -7.04
C LYS A 90 5.24 -22.59 -7.55
N ASN A 91 4.03 -23.04 -7.21
CA ASN A 91 3.50 -24.31 -7.72
C ASN A 91 3.52 -24.37 -9.25
N LEU A 92 3.29 -23.23 -9.90
CA LEU A 92 3.28 -23.10 -11.35
C LEU A 92 4.69 -22.98 -11.94
N CYS A 93 5.58 -22.17 -11.33
CA CYS A 93 6.87 -21.81 -11.92
C CYS A 93 8.03 -22.76 -11.57
N ASP A 94 8.04 -23.38 -10.38
CA ASP A 94 9.11 -24.29 -9.94
C ASP A 94 9.36 -25.45 -10.93
N PRO A 95 8.33 -26.08 -11.54
CA PRO A 95 8.54 -27.08 -12.58
C PRO A 95 9.20 -26.53 -13.85
N ILE A 96 8.90 -25.28 -14.24
CA ILE A 96 9.49 -24.64 -15.42
C ILE A 96 10.97 -24.36 -15.20
N ILE A 97 11.37 -23.88 -14.03
CA ILE A 97 12.79 -23.67 -13.69
C ILE A 97 13.59 -24.96 -13.89
N LYS A 98 13.05 -26.12 -13.44
CA LYS A 98 13.68 -27.43 -13.64
C LYS A 98 13.77 -27.82 -15.12
N LYS A 99 12.68 -27.65 -15.89
CA LYS A 99 12.67 -27.91 -17.34
C LYS A 99 13.71 -27.03 -18.05
N ARG A 100 13.79 -25.75 -17.69
CA ARG A 100 14.75 -24.78 -18.23
C ARG A 100 16.19 -25.17 -17.92
N HIS A 101 16.49 -25.52 -16.66
CA HIS A 101 17.81 -25.98 -16.25
C HIS A 101 18.26 -27.20 -17.07
N ASN A 102 17.41 -28.23 -17.15
CA ASN A 102 17.70 -29.43 -17.94
C ASN A 102 17.86 -29.13 -19.43
N ASN A 103 17.12 -28.16 -19.96
CA ASN A 103 17.28 -27.74 -21.34
C ASN A 103 18.66 -27.12 -21.57
N SER A 104 19.10 -26.25 -20.68
CA SER A 104 20.41 -25.61 -20.75
C SER A 104 21.57 -26.62 -20.58
N LEU A 105 21.44 -27.63 -19.70
CA LEU A 105 22.42 -28.70 -19.59
C LEU A 105 22.61 -29.44 -20.92
N TRP A 106 21.51 -29.82 -21.57
CA TRP A 106 21.57 -30.43 -22.89
C TRP A 106 22.15 -29.49 -23.96
N GLN A 107 21.88 -28.18 -23.90
CA GLN A 107 22.49 -27.21 -24.82
C GLN A 107 24.01 -27.17 -24.64
N ILE A 108 24.48 -27.20 -23.40
CA ILE A 108 25.92 -27.27 -23.09
C ILE A 108 26.52 -28.57 -23.62
N GLU A 109 25.86 -29.72 -23.43
CA GLU A 109 26.30 -31.00 -24.02
C GLU A 109 26.41 -30.92 -25.54
N LYS A 110 25.41 -30.34 -26.23
CA LYS A 110 25.44 -30.18 -27.68
C LYS A 110 26.56 -29.28 -28.14
N LEU A 111 26.87 -28.21 -27.41
CA LEU A 111 28.03 -27.36 -27.71
C LEU A 111 29.33 -28.15 -27.59
N ILE A 112 29.52 -28.93 -26.53
CA ILE A 112 30.72 -29.74 -26.32
C ILE A 112 30.88 -30.80 -27.42
N GLU A 113 29.81 -31.53 -27.75
CA GLU A 113 29.79 -32.53 -28.83
C GLU A 113 30.16 -31.93 -30.20
N ASN A 114 29.86 -30.64 -30.41
CA ASN A 114 30.15 -29.92 -31.65
C ASN A 114 31.46 -29.10 -31.57
N GLY A 115 32.33 -29.39 -30.61
CA GLY A 115 33.70 -28.87 -30.56
C GLY A 115 33.87 -27.49 -29.91
N TYR A 116 32.83 -26.95 -29.26
CA TYR A 116 32.97 -25.74 -28.44
C TYR A 116 33.74 -26.08 -27.16
N LYS A 117 34.75 -25.28 -26.84
CA LYS A 117 35.58 -25.42 -25.64
C LYS A 117 34.90 -24.76 -24.44
N ILE A 118 33.76 -25.29 -24.05
CA ILE A 118 32.97 -24.84 -22.89
C ILE A 118 32.96 -25.95 -21.84
N ARG A 119 33.05 -25.60 -20.55
CA ARG A 119 32.86 -26.57 -19.47
C ARG A 119 31.68 -26.20 -18.58
N LEU A 120 31.06 -27.22 -18.01
CA LEU A 120 29.87 -27.06 -17.18
C LEU A 120 30.17 -26.28 -15.88
N ASP A 121 31.35 -26.45 -15.28
CA ASP A 121 31.79 -25.69 -14.09
C ASP A 121 31.89 -24.19 -14.35
N GLU A 122 32.31 -23.78 -15.55
CA GLU A 122 32.40 -22.37 -15.95
C GLU A 122 31.01 -21.74 -16.03
N VAL A 123 30.04 -22.46 -16.61
CA VAL A 123 28.65 -21.99 -16.71
C VAL A 123 27.99 -21.95 -15.33
N TYR A 124 28.29 -22.92 -14.46
CA TYR A 124 27.79 -22.91 -13.08
C TYR A 124 28.32 -21.72 -12.27
N GLU A 125 29.57 -21.28 -12.48
CA GLU A 125 30.08 -20.09 -11.78
C GLU A 125 29.35 -18.83 -12.24
N LYS A 126 29.00 -18.72 -13.53
CA LYS A 126 28.15 -17.61 -14.04
C LYS A 126 26.74 -17.66 -13.46
N ALA A 127 26.16 -18.85 -13.34
CA ALA A 127 24.81 -19.07 -12.83
C ALA A 127 24.73 -19.23 -11.30
N LYS A 128 25.81 -18.94 -10.55
CA LYS A 128 25.98 -19.33 -9.15
C LYS A 128 24.87 -18.88 -8.21
N TYR A 129 24.34 -17.68 -8.44
CA TYR A 129 23.23 -17.11 -7.66
C TYR A 129 21.88 -17.28 -8.34
N SER A 130 21.87 -17.76 -9.58
CA SER A 130 20.68 -17.93 -10.39
C SER A 130 19.95 -19.20 -10.00
N THR A 131 18.63 -19.16 -10.12
CA THR A 131 17.75 -20.31 -9.90
C THR A 131 17.94 -21.43 -10.92
N CYS A 132 18.43 -21.11 -12.12
CA CYS A 132 18.81 -22.10 -13.12
C CYS A 132 19.83 -21.54 -14.11
N ILE A 133 20.21 -22.36 -15.10
CA ILE A 133 21.10 -21.91 -16.17
C ILE A 133 20.21 -21.33 -17.26
N TYR A 134 20.42 -20.05 -17.59
CA TYR A 134 19.86 -19.38 -18.74
C TYR A 134 20.86 -19.36 -19.91
N LYS A 135 20.38 -19.06 -21.12
CA LYS A 135 21.23 -19.00 -22.31
C LYS A 135 22.30 -17.91 -22.18
N GLN A 136 21.99 -16.86 -21.43
CA GLN A 136 22.86 -15.74 -21.10
C GLN A 136 24.12 -16.23 -20.40
N HIS A 137 24.00 -17.13 -19.40
CA HIS A 137 25.17 -17.72 -18.73
C HIS A 137 26.05 -18.55 -19.68
N ILE A 138 25.45 -19.31 -20.60
CA ILE A 138 26.18 -20.08 -21.62
C ILE A 138 26.92 -19.11 -22.55
N MET A 139 26.23 -18.09 -23.03
CA MET A 139 26.80 -17.08 -23.93
C MET A 139 27.90 -16.26 -23.27
N ASP A 140 27.80 -15.95 -21.98
CA ASP A 140 28.85 -15.23 -21.23
C ASP A 140 30.16 -16.04 -21.22
N VAL A 141 30.09 -17.35 -20.97
CA VAL A 141 31.27 -18.22 -21.09
C VAL A 141 31.82 -18.25 -22.53
N LEU A 142 30.94 -18.24 -23.54
CA LEU A 142 31.36 -18.19 -24.95
C LEU A 142 32.03 -16.85 -25.30
N ILE A 143 31.63 -15.74 -24.68
CA ILE A 143 32.28 -14.43 -24.80
C ILE A 143 33.67 -14.48 -24.17
N GLU A 144 33.81 -14.98 -22.94
CA GLU A 144 35.12 -15.13 -22.28
C GLU A 144 36.09 -16.01 -23.06
N LYS A 145 35.56 -17.00 -23.79
CA LYS A 145 36.32 -17.90 -24.67
C LYS A 145 36.63 -17.29 -26.06
N GLY A 146 36.12 -16.09 -26.36
CA GLY A 146 36.37 -15.36 -27.60
C GLY A 146 35.57 -15.85 -28.81
N TYR A 147 34.48 -16.61 -28.61
CA TYR A 147 33.60 -17.06 -29.70
C TYR A 147 32.69 -15.94 -30.22
N THR A 148 32.39 -14.95 -29.40
CA THR A 148 31.57 -13.79 -29.75
C THR A 148 31.87 -12.63 -28.79
N ASP A 149 31.33 -11.45 -29.08
CA ASP A 149 31.53 -10.19 -28.35
C ASP A 149 30.31 -9.75 -27.54
N LYS A 150 29.14 -10.36 -27.75
CA LYS A 150 27.89 -10.04 -27.04
C LYS A 150 26.93 -11.23 -26.99
N ILE A 151 25.99 -11.20 -26.04
CA ILE A 151 25.00 -12.26 -25.83
C ILE A 151 24.13 -12.46 -27.07
N TYR A 152 23.46 -11.41 -27.55
CA TYR A 152 22.58 -11.47 -28.71
C TYR A 152 23.33 -11.21 -30.02
N SER A 153 24.22 -12.14 -30.40
CA SER A 153 25.03 -12.08 -31.61
C SER A 153 24.50 -12.95 -32.76
N SER A 154 25.20 -12.96 -33.90
CA SER A 154 24.94 -13.92 -34.98
C SER A 154 25.11 -15.36 -34.51
N LEU A 155 26.09 -15.61 -33.64
CA LEU A 155 26.34 -16.92 -33.03
C LEU A 155 25.13 -17.37 -32.20
N TYR A 156 24.54 -16.48 -31.38
CA TYR A 156 23.33 -16.81 -30.62
C TYR A 156 22.19 -17.28 -31.53
N LYS A 157 21.94 -16.58 -32.64
CA LYS A 157 20.90 -16.95 -33.61
C LYS A 157 21.22 -18.29 -34.27
N GLN A 158 22.48 -18.53 -34.64
CA GLN A 158 22.92 -19.80 -35.23
C GLN A 158 22.81 -20.99 -34.28
N LEU A 159 23.04 -20.78 -32.98
CA LEU A 159 22.99 -21.85 -31.98
C LEU A 159 21.56 -22.15 -31.54
N PHE A 160 20.78 -21.12 -31.17
CA PHE A 160 19.55 -21.29 -30.39
C PHE A 160 18.25 -21.03 -31.16
N LYS A 161 18.30 -20.62 -32.43
CA LYS A 161 17.13 -20.33 -33.26
C LYS A 161 17.12 -21.18 -34.52
N GLY A 162 15.94 -21.32 -35.14
CA GLY A 162 15.77 -22.08 -36.37
C GLY A 162 16.29 -23.51 -36.24
N ASN A 163 17.19 -23.92 -37.12
CA ASN A 163 17.80 -25.25 -37.13
C ASN A 163 19.14 -25.32 -36.37
N GLY A 164 19.39 -24.39 -35.46
CA GLY A 164 20.61 -24.38 -34.66
C GLY A 164 20.78 -25.63 -33.80
N ILE A 165 22.02 -26.02 -33.54
CA ILE A 165 22.35 -27.25 -32.78
C ILE A 165 21.80 -27.25 -31.34
N CYS A 166 21.45 -26.08 -30.81
CA CYS A 166 20.86 -25.86 -29.48
C CYS A 166 19.41 -25.36 -29.55
N ALA A 167 18.76 -25.38 -30.72
CA ALA A 167 17.44 -24.81 -30.97
C ALA A 167 16.27 -25.68 -30.47
N ARG A 168 16.44 -26.29 -29.29
CA ARG A 168 15.37 -26.96 -28.54
C ARG A 168 14.75 -25.98 -27.56
N ASP A 169 13.42 -25.98 -27.50
CA ASP A 169 12.65 -25.23 -26.52
C ASP A 169 11.96 -26.16 -25.50
N ILE A 170 11.46 -25.57 -24.42
CA ILE A 170 10.66 -26.27 -23.41
C ILE A 170 9.17 -26.01 -23.62
N GLU A 171 8.35 -26.85 -23.02
CA GLU A 171 6.94 -26.57 -22.83
C GLU A 171 6.77 -25.59 -21.65
N TYR A 172 6.09 -24.48 -21.92
CA TYR A 172 5.90 -23.35 -21.00
C TYR A 172 4.51 -23.38 -20.34
N ILE A 173 4.34 -22.53 -19.34
CA ILE A 173 3.06 -22.27 -18.68
C ILE A 173 2.07 -21.67 -19.68
N ASP A 174 0.80 -22.08 -19.62
CA ASP A 174 -0.25 -21.40 -20.37
C ASP A 174 -0.47 -19.98 -19.82
N VAL A 175 -0.54 -18.98 -20.69
CA VAL A 175 -0.69 -17.56 -20.31
C VAL A 175 -1.90 -17.29 -19.40
N PHE A 176 -2.99 -18.05 -19.57
CA PHE A 176 -4.18 -17.92 -18.72
C PHE A 176 -3.91 -18.43 -17.30
N ASP A 177 -3.09 -19.47 -17.15
CA ASP A 177 -2.72 -20.01 -15.84
C ASP A 177 -1.72 -19.10 -15.11
N ALA A 178 -0.83 -18.41 -15.85
CA ALA A 178 0.05 -17.40 -15.27
C ALA A 178 -0.74 -16.27 -14.60
N VAL A 179 -1.73 -15.70 -15.28
CA VAL A 179 -2.62 -14.67 -14.71
C VAL A 179 -3.36 -15.23 -13.50
N LYS A 180 -4.01 -16.40 -13.62
CA LYS A 180 -4.75 -17.01 -12.50
C LYS A 180 -3.87 -17.28 -11.28
N ALA A 181 -2.62 -17.69 -11.46
CA ALA A 181 -1.71 -17.93 -10.34
C ALA A 181 -1.36 -16.63 -9.59
N ILE A 182 -1.07 -15.55 -10.32
CA ILE A 182 -0.85 -14.23 -9.72
C ILE A 182 -2.09 -13.77 -8.95
N LYS A 183 -3.29 -13.91 -9.54
CA LYS A 183 -4.55 -13.56 -8.88
C LYS A 183 -4.85 -14.46 -7.67
N GLY A 184 -4.52 -15.75 -7.75
CA GLY A 184 -4.66 -16.71 -6.66
C GLY A 184 -3.81 -16.36 -5.43
N ASP A 185 -2.67 -15.69 -5.64
CA ASP A 185 -1.84 -15.14 -4.56
C ASP A 185 -2.19 -13.67 -4.21
N GLY A 186 -3.33 -13.17 -4.70
CA GLY A 186 -3.84 -11.82 -4.40
C GLY A 186 -3.15 -10.68 -5.16
N GLY A 187 -2.34 -11.01 -6.17
CA GLY A 187 -1.52 -10.06 -6.89
C GLY A 187 -2.22 -9.26 -8.00
N ILE A 188 -1.43 -8.37 -8.59
CA ILE A 188 -1.72 -7.60 -9.80
C ILE A 188 -0.99 -8.26 -10.96
N ALA A 189 -1.74 -8.67 -12.00
CA ALA A 189 -1.21 -9.26 -13.22
C ALA A 189 -1.10 -8.20 -14.33
N VAL A 190 0.06 -8.08 -14.95
CA VAL A 190 0.38 -7.08 -15.97
C VAL A 190 0.95 -7.77 -17.21
N LEU A 191 0.41 -7.48 -18.39
CA LEU A 191 0.94 -8.01 -19.64
C LEU A 191 2.23 -7.27 -20.00
N ALA A 192 3.35 -8.00 -20.06
CA ALA A 192 4.68 -7.44 -20.35
C ALA A 192 4.88 -7.24 -21.85
N HIS A 193 5.57 -6.16 -22.22
CA HIS A 193 6.08 -5.83 -23.56
C HIS A 193 5.27 -6.39 -24.75
N PRO A 194 3.94 -6.14 -24.82
CA PRO A 194 3.08 -6.78 -25.83
C PRO A 194 3.43 -6.44 -27.28
N GLY A 195 4.17 -5.36 -27.53
CA GLY A 195 4.70 -5.03 -28.87
C GLY A 195 5.79 -6.00 -29.31
N GLN A 196 6.70 -6.39 -28.40
CA GLN A 196 7.80 -7.33 -28.68
C GLN A 196 7.25 -8.71 -29.06
N LEU A 197 6.29 -9.21 -28.28
CA LEU A 197 5.72 -10.55 -28.43
C LEU A 197 4.45 -10.59 -29.28
N LYS A 198 4.00 -9.43 -29.77
CA LYS A 198 2.79 -9.25 -30.59
C LYS A 198 1.56 -9.88 -29.95
N SER A 199 1.32 -9.62 -28.68
CA SER A 199 0.34 -10.32 -27.83
C SER A 199 -0.95 -9.52 -27.54
N TYR A 200 -1.17 -8.39 -28.22
CA TYR A 200 -2.33 -7.52 -27.98
C TYR A 200 -3.69 -8.20 -28.09
N ASP A 201 -3.84 -9.18 -29.00
CA ASP A 201 -5.10 -9.88 -29.21
C ASP A 201 -5.53 -10.76 -28.02
N LEU A 202 -4.63 -11.00 -27.05
CA LEU A 202 -4.96 -11.70 -25.81
C LEU A 202 -5.63 -10.82 -24.76
N ILE A 203 -5.53 -9.48 -24.88
CA ILE A 203 -5.92 -8.58 -23.79
C ILE A 203 -7.40 -8.76 -23.43
N ASP A 204 -8.28 -8.87 -24.42
CA ASP A 204 -9.71 -9.08 -24.20
C ASP A 204 -9.95 -10.36 -23.38
N ASP A 205 -9.34 -11.49 -23.76
CA ASP A 205 -9.49 -12.78 -23.08
C ASP A 205 -8.82 -12.78 -21.67
N LEU A 206 -7.70 -12.08 -21.51
CA LEU A 206 -6.97 -12.03 -20.23
C LEU A 206 -7.65 -11.12 -19.21
N VAL A 207 -8.30 -10.03 -19.65
CA VAL A 207 -9.09 -9.16 -18.75
C VAL A 207 -10.23 -9.93 -18.10
N GLU A 208 -10.89 -10.85 -18.83
CA GLU A 208 -11.98 -11.67 -18.30
C GLU A 208 -11.54 -12.55 -17.11
N ILE A 209 -10.26 -12.92 -17.05
CA ILE A 209 -9.70 -13.76 -15.98
C ILE A 209 -8.85 -12.98 -14.96
N GLY A 210 -8.84 -11.64 -15.05
CA GLY A 210 -8.26 -10.77 -14.05
C GLY A 210 -6.91 -10.13 -14.41
N LEU A 211 -6.62 -9.90 -15.69
CA LEU A 211 -5.52 -8.99 -16.07
C LEU A 211 -5.82 -7.57 -15.57
N ASP A 212 -4.91 -7.00 -14.79
CA ASP A 212 -5.09 -5.69 -14.15
C ASP A 212 -4.34 -4.56 -14.88
N GLY A 213 -3.29 -4.91 -15.65
CA GLY A 213 -2.43 -3.92 -16.28
C GLY A 213 -1.74 -4.37 -17.55
N ILE A 214 -1.07 -3.41 -18.17
CA ILE A 214 -0.30 -3.57 -19.41
C ILE A 214 0.92 -2.66 -19.37
N GLU A 215 2.06 -3.17 -19.83
CA GLU A 215 3.28 -2.38 -19.93
C GLU A 215 3.19 -1.43 -21.12
N LEU A 216 3.21 -0.13 -20.85
CA LEU A 216 3.20 0.94 -21.84
C LEU A 216 4.60 1.26 -22.35
N TYR A 217 5.53 1.59 -21.46
CA TYR A 217 6.86 2.03 -21.85
C TYR A 217 7.87 0.88 -21.74
N HIS A 218 8.39 0.47 -22.89
CA HIS A 218 9.40 -0.57 -23.06
C HIS A 218 10.23 -0.26 -24.32
N GLU A 219 11.46 -0.76 -24.42
CA GLU A 219 12.37 -0.42 -25.54
C GLU A 219 11.84 -0.81 -26.92
N ASP A 220 11.11 -1.92 -26.99
CA ASP A 220 10.55 -2.46 -28.23
C ASP A 220 9.19 -1.85 -28.62
N HIS A 221 8.66 -0.89 -27.86
CA HIS A 221 7.39 -0.23 -28.17
C HIS A 221 7.57 1.00 -29.03
N THR A 222 6.83 1.03 -30.14
CA THR A 222 6.74 2.19 -31.03
C THR A 222 5.58 3.11 -30.64
N ASP A 223 5.49 4.30 -31.26
CA ASP A 223 4.33 5.18 -31.09
C ASP A 223 2.99 4.54 -31.53
N ALA A 224 3.04 3.53 -32.41
CA ALA A 224 1.85 2.75 -32.77
C ALA A 224 1.45 1.82 -31.62
N ASP A 225 2.41 1.18 -30.98
CA ASP A 225 2.21 0.32 -29.82
C ASP A 225 1.67 1.12 -28.63
N HIS A 226 2.25 2.28 -28.33
CA HIS A 226 1.77 3.18 -27.28
C HIS A 226 0.29 3.58 -27.47
N ARG A 227 -0.10 3.98 -28.69
CA ARG A 227 -1.50 4.33 -28.99
C ARG A 227 -2.44 3.15 -28.77
N LYS A 228 -2.05 1.97 -29.25
CA LYS A 228 -2.86 0.75 -29.07
C LYS A 228 -3.00 0.38 -27.59
N ILE A 229 -1.95 0.53 -26.79
CA ILE A 229 -1.98 0.27 -25.35
C ILE A 229 -2.91 1.25 -24.64
N LEU A 230 -2.86 2.53 -25.00
CA LEU A 230 -3.77 3.55 -24.46
C LEU A 230 -5.23 3.28 -24.81
N GLU A 231 -5.53 2.79 -26.02
CA GLU A 231 -6.89 2.35 -26.39
C GLU A 231 -7.41 1.23 -25.47
N TYR A 232 -6.57 0.23 -25.16
CA TYR A 232 -6.95 -0.81 -24.20
C TYR A 232 -7.06 -0.30 -22.77
N GLN A 233 -6.22 0.64 -22.38
CA GLN A 233 -6.31 1.29 -21.08
C GLN A 233 -7.63 2.03 -20.92
N GLU A 234 -8.06 2.81 -21.91
CA GLU A 234 -9.36 3.49 -21.88
C GLU A 234 -10.53 2.50 -21.86
N LYS A 235 -10.43 1.41 -22.64
CA LYS A 235 -11.48 0.39 -22.74
C LYS A 235 -11.69 -0.38 -21.43
N TYR A 236 -10.62 -0.72 -20.72
CA TYR A 236 -10.66 -1.64 -19.58
C TYR A 236 -10.17 -1.03 -18.26
N ASN A 237 -9.76 0.23 -18.27
CA ASN A 237 -9.16 0.93 -17.13
C ASN A 237 -7.92 0.21 -16.56
N LEU A 238 -7.06 -0.31 -17.46
CA LEU A 238 -5.85 -1.04 -17.09
C LEU A 238 -4.80 -0.14 -16.41
N ILE A 239 -4.04 -0.71 -15.49
CA ILE A 239 -2.86 -0.08 -14.91
C ILE A 239 -1.76 -0.02 -15.98
N LEU A 240 -1.18 1.16 -16.19
CA LEU A 240 -0.04 1.31 -17.11
C LEU A 240 1.26 1.22 -16.34
N THR A 241 2.11 0.28 -16.74
CA THR A 241 3.49 0.18 -16.23
C THR A 241 4.50 0.62 -17.28
N GLY A 242 5.72 0.84 -16.84
CA GLY A 242 6.88 1.03 -17.69
C GLY A 242 8.11 0.52 -16.97
N GLY A 243 9.02 -0.06 -17.73
CA GLY A 243 10.25 -0.57 -17.18
C GLY A 243 11.29 -0.85 -18.26
N SER A 244 12.54 -0.92 -17.83
CA SER A 244 13.69 -1.01 -18.74
C SER A 244 13.96 -2.40 -19.27
N ASP A 245 13.33 -3.43 -18.68
CA ASP A 245 13.68 -4.84 -18.88
C ASP A 245 15.18 -5.07 -18.69
N TYR A 246 15.74 -4.45 -17.64
CA TYR A 246 17.18 -4.38 -17.45
C TYR A 246 17.77 -5.71 -16.98
N HIS A 247 18.71 -6.24 -17.80
CA HIS A 247 19.42 -7.50 -17.55
C HIS A 247 20.94 -7.32 -17.38
N GLY A 248 21.38 -6.12 -16.99
CA GLY A 248 22.81 -5.85 -16.87
C GLY A 248 23.52 -5.90 -18.22
N ASP A 249 24.73 -6.47 -18.23
CA ASP A 249 25.53 -6.64 -19.44
C ASP A 249 24.96 -7.72 -20.37
N TYR A 250 23.95 -8.48 -19.92
CA TYR A 250 23.29 -9.51 -20.72
C TYR A 250 22.12 -8.97 -21.57
N GLY A 251 21.65 -7.76 -21.27
CA GLY A 251 20.50 -7.13 -21.91
C GLY A 251 20.83 -6.16 -23.04
N SER A 252 19.91 -5.24 -23.28
CA SER A 252 20.11 -4.09 -24.17
C SER A 252 21.00 -3.03 -23.53
N ASN A 253 21.34 -1.98 -24.29
CA ASN A 253 22.21 -0.90 -23.80
C ASN A 253 21.45 0.15 -22.97
N PHE A 254 20.15 -0.05 -22.75
CA PHE A 254 19.35 0.84 -21.92
C PHE A 254 19.70 0.65 -20.44
N LYS A 255 19.48 1.72 -19.68
CA LYS A 255 19.77 1.76 -18.25
C LYS A 255 18.47 1.69 -17.47
N ILE A 256 18.60 1.25 -16.22
CA ILE A 256 17.53 1.38 -15.23
C ILE A 256 17.04 2.83 -15.21
N GLY A 257 15.75 3.03 -15.48
CA GLY A 257 15.11 4.34 -15.49
C GLY A 257 14.94 5.02 -16.84
N ASP A 258 15.38 4.41 -17.95
CA ASP A 258 15.13 4.94 -19.29
C ASP A 258 13.64 4.83 -19.68
N PHE A 259 12.92 3.85 -19.11
CA PHE A 259 11.48 3.66 -19.27
C PHE A 259 10.82 3.64 -17.90
N LEU A 260 9.86 4.55 -17.67
CA LEU A 260 9.33 4.84 -16.34
C LEU A 260 7.82 4.62 -16.26
N THR A 261 7.37 4.13 -15.12
CA THR A 261 5.95 4.12 -14.73
C THR A 261 5.53 5.50 -14.21
N SER A 262 4.40 6.01 -14.73
CA SER A 262 3.80 7.27 -14.29
C SER A 262 3.37 7.22 -12.83
N LYS A 263 3.51 8.35 -12.10
CA LYS A 263 3.26 8.44 -10.66
C LYS A 263 1.85 8.03 -10.24
N GLU A 264 0.87 8.29 -11.10
CA GLU A 264 -0.53 7.95 -10.83
C GLU A 264 -0.78 6.44 -10.72
N TYR A 265 0.06 5.62 -11.36
CA TYR A 265 -0.04 4.16 -11.33
C TYR A 265 0.84 3.51 -10.25
N ILE A 266 1.91 4.18 -9.79
CA ILE A 266 2.79 3.66 -8.71
C ILE A 266 1.97 3.33 -7.45
N LYS A 267 0.94 4.14 -7.13
CA LYS A 267 0.08 3.96 -5.95
C LYS A 267 -0.60 2.59 -5.87
N PHE A 268 -0.79 1.90 -7.00
CA PHE A 268 -1.39 0.56 -7.01
C PHE A 268 -0.45 -0.49 -6.42
N PHE A 269 0.86 -0.26 -6.52
CA PHE A 269 1.92 -1.16 -6.09
C PHE A 269 2.49 -0.83 -4.69
N ASP A 270 2.12 0.33 -4.12
CA ASP A 270 2.55 0.72 -2.78
C ASP A 270 1.76 -0.02 -1.68
N ASN A 271 2.48 -0.71 -0.79
CA ASN A 271 1.93 -1.40 0.39
C ASN A 271 1.96 -0.56 1.67
N GLU A 272 2.24 0.73 1.56
CA GLU A 272 2.48 1.63 2.70
C GLU A 272 1.37 1.58 3.76
N ILE A 273 0.12 1.68 3.34
CA ILE A 273 -1.04 1.65 4.26
C ILE A 273 -1.15 0.29 4.95
N GLU A 274 -0.94 -0.80 4.21
CA GLU A 274 -1.05 -2.16 4.74
C GLU A 274 0.08 -2.47 5.73
N GLU A 275 1.31 -2.04 5.43
CA GLU A 275 2.45 -2.13 6.33
C GLU A 275 2.19 -1.32 7.61
N ALA A 276 1.69 -0.09 7.49
CA ALA A 276 1.33 0.76 8.62
C ALA A 276 0.23 0.14 9.49
N LEU A 277 -0.82 -0.45 8.89
CA LEU A 277 -1.89 -1.15 9.63
C LEU A 277 -1.40 -2.42 10.32
N LYS A 278 -0.63 -3.27 9.62
CA LYS A 278 -0.04 -4.50 10.19
C LYS A 278 0.86 -4.16 11.39
N PHE A 279 1.54 -3.02 11.32
CA PHE A 279 2.33 -2.51 12.43
C PHE A 279 1.48 -1.96 13.58
N ILE A 280 0.57 -1.01 13.32
CA ILE A 280 -0.08 -0.24 14.39
C ILE A 280 -1.20 -0.99 15.11
N LYS A 281 -1.99 -1.83 14.42
CA LYS A 281 -3.10 -2.58 15.03
C LYS A 281 -2.68 -3.41 16.26
N PRO A 282 -1.64 -4.27 16.21
CA PRO A 282 -1.23 -5.04 17.38
C PRO A 282 -0.70 -4.15 18.50
N ILE A 283 -0.05 -3.03 18.19
CA ILE A 283 0.46 -2.07 19.17
C ILE A 283 -0.70 -1.37 19.91
N VAL A 284 -1.73 -0.93 19.19
CA VAL A 284 -2.95 -0.35 19.77
C VAL A 284 -3.66 -1.35 20.66
N LYS A 285 -3.75 -2.63 20.25
CA LYS A 285 -4.29 -3.68 21.12
C LYS A 285 -3.46 -3.84 22.40
N GLN A 286 -2.14 -3.87 22.31
CA GLN A 286 -1.26 -3.93 23.50
C GLN A 286 -1.46 -2.73 24.44
N ALA A 287 -1.58 -1.52 23.89
CA ALA A 287 -1.89 -0.32 24.65
C ALA A 287 -3.25 -0.44 25.36
N GLY A 288 -4.27 -0.95 24.68
CA GLY A 288 -5.58 -1.17 25.30
C GLY A 288 -5.56 -2.25 26.37
N GLU A 289 -4.75 -3.30 26.28
CA GLU A 289 -4.59 -4.27 27.37
C GLU A 289 -4.03 -3.61 28.65
N ILE A 290 -3.11 -2.65 28.51
CA ILE A 290 -2.62 -1.85 29.65
C ILE A 290 -3.77 -1.06 30.29
N LEU A 291 -4.66 -0.47 29.48
CA LEU A 291 -5.81 0.29 29.95
C LEU A 291 -6.91 -0.59 30.56
N LYS A 292 -7.18 -1.78 29.99
CA LYS A 292 -8.08 -2.80 30.56
C LYS A 292 -7.61 -3.24 31.95
N GLU A 293 -6.31 -3.35 32.16
CA GLU A 293 -5.77 -3.66 33.49
C GLU A 293 -5.84 -2.45 34.43
N ALA A 294 -5.67 -1.24 33.89
CA ALA A 294 -5.80 0.01 34.66
C ALA A 294 -7.20 0.18 35.27
N VAL A 295 -8.26 -0.09 34.50
CA VAL A 295 -9.65 0.09 34.99
C VAL A 295 -10.04 -0.88 36.11
N LYS A 296 -9.37 -2.03 36.24
CA LYS A 296 -9.56 -2.97 37.36
C LYS A 296 -9.03 -2.42 38.69
N ASN A 297 -8.09 -1.47 38.62
CA ASN A 297 -7.46 -0.86 39.78
C ASN A 297 -8.09 0.51 40.12
N HIS A 298 -7.68 1.09 41.24
CA HIS A 298 -8.02 2.48 41.56
C HIS A 298 -7.20 3.44 40.68
N ILE A 299 -7.88 4.33 39.95
CA ILE A 299 -7.24 5.31 39.06
C ILE A 299 -7.12 6.64 39.81
N SER A 300 -5.88 7.07 40.06
CA SER A 300 -5.62 8.39 40.65
C SER A 300 -5.85 9.50 39.62
N ILE A 301 -6.56 10.54 40.03
CA ILE A 301 -6.92 11.69 39.20
C ILE A 301 -5.82 12.76 39.32
N ASN A 302 -5.31 13.25 38.18
CA ASN A 302 -4.56 14.49 38.10
C ASN A 302 -5.30 15.48 37.18
N PHE A 303 -4.94 16.77 37.27
CA PHE A 303 -5.57 17.85 36.49
C PHE A 303 -4.54 18.53 35.60
N LYS A 304 -4.88 18.78 34.34
CA LYS A 304 -4.11 19.65 33.44
C LYS A 304 -4.40 21.11 33.81
N ASN A 305 -3.34 21.94 33.87
CA ASN A 305 -3.43 23.39 34.13
C ASN A 305 -4.26 23.80 35.38
N SER A 306 -4.42 22.91 36.36
CA SER A 306 -5.28 23.13 37.53
C SER A 306 -6.78 23.36 37.22
N ASP A 307 -7.27 23.02 36.01
CA ASP A 307 -8.70 23.02 35.71
C ASP A 307 -9.32 21.67 36.13
N HIS A 308 -10.27 21.71 37.07
CA HIS A 308 -10.97 20.51 37.58
C HIS A 308 -11.72 19.71 36.49
N ARG A 309 -11.91 20.29 35.30
CA ARG A 309 -12.57 19.66 34.15
C ARG A 309 -11.59 19.04 33.15
N ASP A 310 -10.31 19.35 33.26
CA ASP A 310 -9.27 18.90 32.34
C ASP A 310 -8.44 17.80 33.02
N LEU A 311 -8.89 16.56 32.89
CA LEU A 311 -8.34 15.41 33.62
C LEU A 311 -7.19 14.78 32.83
N VAL A 312 -6.17 14.32 33.54
CA VAL A 312 -5.11 13.48 32.99
C VAL A 312 -4.74 12.43 34.02
N THR A 313 -4.37 11.24 33.57
CA THR A 313 -3.85 10.19 34.44
C THR A 313 -2.43 9.83 34.04
N LYS A 314 -1.74 9.11 34.92
CA LYS A 314 -0.45 8.49 34.55
C LYS A 314 -0.57 7.52 33.36
N TYR A 315 -1.79 7.06 33.04
CA TYR A 315 -2.01 6.14 31.93
C TYR A 315 -2.04 6.86 30.59
N ASP A 316 -2.57 8.07 30.49
CA ASP A 316 -2.54 8.89 29.27
C ASP A 316 -1.08 9.10 28.83
N ILE A 317 -0.24 9.57 29.77
CA ILE A 317 1.21 9.73 29.56
C ILE A 317 1.88 8.40 29.17
N LYS A 318 1.61 7.32 29.92
CA LYS A 318 2.23 6.01 29.68
C LYS A 318 1.87 5.43 28.31
N ILE A 319 0.62 5.55 27.89
CA ILE A 319 0.17 5.04 26.59
C ILE A 319 0.76 5.88 25.46
N GLU A 320 0.79 7.21 25.60
CA GLU A 320 1.43 8.08 24.62
C GLU A 320 2.91 7.74 24.43
N GLU A 321 3.68 7.64 25.52
CA GLU A 321 5.10 7.26 25.47
C GLU A 321 5.31 5.90 24.80
N PHE A 322 4.49 4.91 25.17
CA PHE A 322 4.53 3.56 24.58
C PHE A 322 4.27 3.59 23.07
N LEU A 323 3.23 4.30 22.62
CA LEU A 323 2.88 4.40 21.20
C LEU A 323 3.98 5.12 20.42
N ILE A 324 4.45 6.27 20.91
CA ILE A 324 5.51 7.05 20.26
C ILE A 324 6.80 6.24 20.18
N GLU A 325 7.21 5.55 21.25
CA GLU A 325 8.43 4.73 21.25
C GLU A 325 8.37 3.65 20.15
N LYS A 326 7.27 2.90 20.07
CA LYS A 326 7.10 1.87 19.04
C LYS A 326 7.12 2.48 17.64
N ILE A 327 6.41 3.57 17.43
CA ILE A 327 6.35 4.27 16.14
C ILE A 327 7.74 4.73 15.72
N LEU A 328 8.50 5.39 16.59
CA LEU A 328 9.84 5.90 16.24
C LEU A 328 10.86 4.78 16.01
N ASN A 329 10.74 3.66 16.72
CA ASN A 329 11.60 2.50 16.49
C ASN A 329 11.41 1.91 15.08
N ARG A 330 10.18 1.91 14.56
CA ARG A 330 9.89 1.45 13.19
C ARG A 330 10.08 2.54 12.13
N TYR A 331 9.73 3.77 12.48
CA TYR A 331 9.62 4.93 11.59
C TYR A 331 10.36 6.16 12.18
N PRO A 332 11.71 6.13 12.23
CA PRO A 332 12.52 7.18 12.90
C PRO A 332 12.45 8.56 12.23
N ASN A 333 11.87 8.63 11.03
CA ASN A 333 11.72 9.85 10.24
C ASN A 333 10.28 10.37 10.20
N HIS A 334 9.32 9.75 10.90
CA HIS A 334 7.95 10.25 10.98
C HIS A 334 7.82 11.28 12.10
N GLY A 335 6.89 12.22 11.92
CA GLY A 335 6.46 13.17 12.94
C GLY A 335 5.26 12.64 13.74
N PHE A 336 4.92 13.37 14.81
CA PHE A 336 3.73 13.11 15.60
C PHE A 336 3.11 14.38 16.17
N ILE A 337 1.80 14.34 16.38
CA ILE A 337 1.02 15.33 17.11
C ILE A 337 0.23 14.56 18.16
N THR A 338 0.42 14.89 19.43
CA THR A 338 -0.16 14.11 20.53
C THR A 338 -0.79 15.01 21.59
N GLU A 339 -1.76 14.47 22.32
CA GLU A 339 -2.50 15.22 23.34
C GLU A 339 -1.63 15.64 24.52
N GLU A 340 -0.88 14.71 25.10
CA GLU A 340 -0.21 14.89 26.39
C GLU A 340 1.14 15.58 26.27
N ASN A 341 1.62 15.80 25.05
CA ASN A 341 2.90 16.45 24.74
C ASN A 341 4.07 15.87 25.55
N THR A 342 4.08 14.55 25.80
CA THR A 342 5.18 13.83 26.47
C THR A 342 6.50 13.97 25.72
N LYS A 343 6.40 14.20 24.41
CA LYS A 343 7.46 14.79 23.59
C LYS A 343 6.90 16.00 22.88
N GLU A 344 7.78 16.95 22.56
CA GLU A 344 7.42 18.11 21.76
C GLU A 344 6.81 17.62 20.43
N SER A 345 5.54 17.96 20.20
CA SER A 345 4.86 17.67 18.94
C SER A 345 5.71 18.23 17.79
N TYR A 346 6.21 17.36 16.94
CA TYR A 346 7.09 17.75 15.85
C TYR A 346 6.63 17.15 14.54
N VAL A 347 6.66 17.98 13.50
CA VAL A 347 6.44 17.52 12.13
C VAL A 347 7.81 17.34 11.50
N LYS A 348 8.22 16.07 11.35
CA LYS A 348 9.44 15.66 10.68
C LYS A 348 9.07 14.78 9.50
N GLY A 349 9.61 15.11 8.33
CA GLY A 349 9.31 14.39 7.10
C GLY A 349 7.87 14.59 6.63
N LYS A 350 7.39 13.65 5.81
CA LYS A 350 6.08 13.71 5.15
C LYS A 350 4.95 13.10 5.96
N TYR A 351 5.28 12.19 6.88
CA TYR A 351 4.31 11.39 7.61
C TYR A 351 4.12 11.91 9.02
N ILE A 352 2.86 12.04 9.45
CA ILE A 352 2.50 12.52 10.77
C ILE A 352 1.52 11.53 11.40
N TRP A 353 1.87 11.03 12.58
CA TRP A 353 0.97 10.26 13.42
C TRP A 353 0.24 11.19 14.40
N ILE A 354 -1.07 11.20 14.38
CA ILE A 354 -1.90 11.99 15.28
C ILE A 354 -2.48 11.04 16.32
N ILE A 355 -2.21 11.28 17.60
CA ILE A 355 -2.47 10.31 18.67
C ILE A 355 -3.23 10.97 19.81
N ASP A 356 -4.36 10.37 20.16
CA ASP A 356 -5.01 10.54 21.45
C ASP A 356 -4.86 9.20 22.21
N PRO A 357 -4.07 9.16 23.30
CA PRO A 357 -3.84 7.94 24.05
C PRO A 357 -5.08 7.44 24.79
N ILE A 358 -6.00 8.33 25.21
CA ILE A 358 -7.25 8.02 25.90
C ILE A 358 -8.31 9.10 25.59
N ASP A 359 -9.01 8.97 24.47
CA ASP A 359 -10.13 9.84 24.16
C ASP A 359 -11.29 9.50 25.12
N GLY A 360 -11.72 10.50 25.89
CA GLY A 360 -12.67 10.35 26.98
C GLY A 360 -12.03 9.97 28.31
N THR A 361 -10.95 10.64 28.72
CA THR A 361 -10.31 10.47 30.05
C THR A 361 -11.31 10.53 31.20
N THR A 362 -12.35 11.37 31.11
CA THR A 362 -13.44 11.44 32.11
C THR A 362 -14.21 10.11 32.19
N ASN A 363 -14.52 9.50 31.04
CA ASN A 363 -15.16 8.19 30.96
C ASN A 363 -14.22 7.10 31.49
N PHE A 364 -12.94 7.12 31.13
CA PHE A 364 -11.93 6.19 31.64
C PHE A 364 -11.86 6.19 33.18
N ILE A 365 -11.81 7.38 33.80
CA ILE A 365 -11.70 7.54 35.26
C ILE A 365 -12.98 7.08 35.97
N ASN A 366 -14.14 7.59 35.52
CA ASN A 366 -15.39 7.47 36.28
C ASN A 366 -16.25 6.29 35.84
N TYR A 367 -16.43 6.14 34.52
CA TYR A 367 -17.34 5.16 33.94
C TYR A 367 -16.67 3.83 33.62
N LYS A 368 -15.34 3.86 33.42
CA LYS A 368 -14.49 2.71 33.10
C LYS A 368 -14.92 1.95 31.84
N LYS A 369 -15.62 2.64 30.93
CA LYS A 369 -16.02 2.18 29.59
C LYS A 369 -16.37 3.39 28.72
N ASP A 370 -16.66 3.15 27.45
CA ASP A 370 -16.93 4.20 26.46
C ASP A 370 -15.78 5.21 26.38
N PHE A 371 -14.54 4.72 26.27
CA PHE A 371 -13.32 5.49 26.00
C PHE A 371 -12.48 4.74 24.96
N ALA A 372 -11.62 5.45 24.23
CA ALA A 372 -10.90 4.86 23.10
C ALA A 372 -9.44 5.28 23.01
N ILE A 373 -8.64 4.49 22.30
CA ILE A 373 -7.36 4.94 21.74
C ILE A 373 -7.64 5.39 20.31
N SER A 374 -7.22 6.60 19.94
CA SER A 374 -7.41 7.16 18.60
C SER A 374 -6.06 7.47 17.95
N ILE A 375 -5.82 6.91 16.77
CA ILE A 375 -4.57 7.10 16.00
C ILE A 375 -4.91 7.34 14.53
N ALA A 376 -4.41 8.45 13.97
CA ALA A 376 -4.44 8.69 12.53
C ALA A 376 -3.04 8.80 11.94
N LEU A 377 -2.89 8.43 10.68
CA LEU A 377 -1.68 8.66 9.90
C LEU A 377 -2.01 9.51 8.67
N TYR A 378 -1.27 10.59 8.53
CA TYR A 378 -1.33 11.51 7.40
C TYR A 378 0.00 11.52 6.65
N LYS A 379 -0.06 11.78 5.34
CA LYS A 379 1.10 11.97 4.47
C LYS A 379 0.92 13.23 3.65
N ASP A 380 1.88 14.16 3.75
CA ASP A 380 1.81 15.47 3.09
C ASP A 380 0.45 16.18 3.39
N GLU A 381 -0.01 16.10 4.66
CA GLU A 381 -1.29 16.64 5.16
C GLU A 381 -2.59 16.01 4.60
N GLU A 382 -2.48 14.98 3.76
CA GLU A 382 -3.62 14.18 3.32
C GLU A 382 -3.77 12.91 4.19
N PRO A 383 -5.01 12.50 4.50
CA PRO A 383 -5.25 11.31 5.30
C PRO A 383 -4.81 10.03 4.56
N LEU A 384 -4.25 9.07 5.31
CA LEU A 384 -3.98 7.72 4.80
C LEU A 384 -4.84 6.67 5.49
N LEU A 385 -4.89 6.69 6.83
CA LEU A 385 -5.68 5.76 7.63
C LEU A 385 -6.00 6.35 9.01
N GLY A 386 -7.09 5.88 9.59
CA GLY A 386 -7.51 6.13 10.97
C GLY A 386 -7.81 4.82 11.70
N VAL A 387 -7.42 4.74 12.97
CA VAL A 387 -7.74 3.63 13.88
C VAL A 387 -8.35 4.22 15.14
N VAL A 388 -9.56 3.79 15.48
CA VAL A 388 -10.21 4.09 16.76
C VAL A 388 -10.49 2.75 17.44
N TYR A 389 -10.04 2.59 18.68
CA TYR A 389 -10.18 1.35 19.41
C TYR A 389 -10.96 1.56 20.70
N ASP A 390 -12.21 1.10 20.73
CA ASP A 390 -13.02 1.02 21.95
C ASP A 390 -12.43 -0.07 22.85
N VAL A 391 -11.72 0.38 23.87
CA VAL A 391 -10.85 -0.47 24.68
C VAL A 391 -11.65 -1.54 25.41
N ILE A 392 -12.84 -1.20 25.93
CA ILE A 392 -13.61 -2.13 26.77
C ILE A 392 -14.46 -3.07 25.93
N LYS A 393 -15.01 -2.60 24.80
CA LYS A 393 -15.75 -3.48 23.88
C LYS A 393 -14.85 -4.41 23.06
N ASP A 394 -13.55 -4.13 23.00
CA ASP A 394 -12.60 -4.78 22.09
C ASP A 394 -12.91 -4.49 20.61
N ASP A 395 -13.58 -3.38 20.33
CA ASP A 395 -13.99 -2.99 18.98
C ASP A 395 -12.95 -2.07 18.33
N MET A 396 -12.39 -2.51 17.21
CA MET A 396 -11.41 -1.74 16.43
C MET A 396 -12.01 -1.26 15.12
N TYR A 397 -12.25 0.05 15.05
CA TYR A 397 -12.66 0.77 13.87
C TYR A 397 -11.43 1.18 13.05
N VAL A 398 -11.49 0.98 11.74
CA VAL A 398 -10.39 1.29 10.82
C VAL A 398 -10.95 1.96 9.59
N GLY A 399 -10.48 3.17 9.28
CA GLY A 399 -10.76 3.86 8.02
C GLY A 399 -9.50 3.85 7.16
N ILE A 400 -9.64 3.54 5.88
CA ILE A 400 -8.52 3.53 4.94
C ILE A 400 -8.89 4.39 3.75
N SER A 401 -8.11 5.43 3.49
CA SER A 401 -8.43 6.38 2.43
C SER A 401 -8.60 5.71 1.07
N ASN A 402 -9.77 5.88 0.46
CA ASN A 402 -10.22 5.27 -0.80
C ASN A 402 -10.35 3.74 -0.77
N LYS A 403 -10.49 3.11 0.40
CA LYS A 403 -10.69 1.65 0.54
C LYS A 403 -11.82 1.27 1.49
N GLY A 404 -12.56 2.23 2.03
CA GLY A 404 -13.67 1.97 2.95
C GLY A 404 -13.27 1.97 4.43
N ALA A 405 -14.26 1.70 5.27
CA ALA A 405 -14.10 1.54 6.71
C ALA A 405 -14.51 0.14 7.20
N PHE A 406 -13.95 -0.27 8.33
CA PHE A 406 -14.07 -1.62 8.86
C PHE A 406 -14.24 -1.58 10.38
N LEU A 407 -15.05 -2.49 10.91
CA LEU A 407 -15.13 -2.81 12.34
C LEU A 407 -14.63 -4.24 12.55
N ASN A 408 -13.57 -4.44 13.32
CA ASN A 408 -13.00 -5.77 13.59
C ASN A 408 -12.67 -6.56 12.30
N ASN A 409 -12.19 -5.86 11.27
CA ASN A 409 -11.91 -6.34 9.90
C ASN A 409 -13.15 -6.72 9.07
N ILE A 410 -14.36 -6.47 9.58
CA ILE A 410 -15.61 -6.60 8.82
C ILE A 410 -15.89 -5.25 8.16
N PRO A 411 -16.08 -5.18 6.82
CA PRO A 411 -16.43 -3.93 6.13
C PRO A 411 -17.73 -3.33 6.66
N LEU A 412 -17.77 -2.00 6.80
CA LEU A 412 -18.98 -1.25 7.14
C LEU A 412 -19.73 -0.84 5.87
N GLU A 413 -21.06 -0.77 5.96
CA GLU A 413 -21.91 -0.31 4.87
C GLU A 413 -21.85 1.22 4.73
N ILE A 414 -22.02 1.71 3.50
CA ILE A 414 -22.13 3.15 3.22
C ILE A 414 -23.38 3.69 3.95
N LEU A 415 -23.26 4.88 4.55
CA LEU A 415 -24.37 5.50 5.28
C LEU A 415 -25.52 5.85 4.35
N ASP A 416 -26.76 5.73 4.85
CA ASP A 416 -27.95 6.11 4.09
C ASP A 416 -27.99 7.63 3.86
N PRO A 417 -27.85 8.10 2.61
CA PRO A 417 -27.86 9.53 2.31
C PRO A 417 -29.24 10.17 2.48
N ASN A 418 -30.30 9.38 2.66
CA ASN A 418 -31.69 9.88 2.71
C ASN A 418 -32.21 10.17 4.12
N ILE A 419 -31.41 9.90 5.17
CA ILE A 419 -31.79 10.28 6.54
C ILE A 419 -32.01 11.79 6.60
N VAL A 420 -33.18 12.16 7.12
CA VAL A 420 -33.57 13.56 7.33
C VAL A 420 -33.38 13.99 8.78
N LEU A 421 -33.26 15.30 9.02
CA LEU A 421 -33.00 15.86 10.36
C LEU A 421 -34.00 15.40 11.44
N LYS A 422 -35.29 15.23 11.10
CA LYS A 422 -36.33 14.73 12.02
C LYS A 422 -36.07 13.34 12.56
N GLU A 423 -35.24 12.56 11.89
CA GLU A 423 -34.85 11.21 12.30
C GLU A 423 -33.52 11.19 13.04
N ALA A 424 -32.78 12.31 12.97
CA ALA A 424 -31.44 12.42 13.49
C ALA A 424 -31.37 12.32 15.01
N ILE A 425 -30.38 11.58 15.48
CA ILE A 425 -29.94 11.58 16.89
C ILE A 425 -28.64 12.36 16.92
N VAL A 426 -28.59 13.41 17.74
CA VAL A 426 -27.46 14.35 17.78
C VAL A 426 -26.72 14.24 19.10
N ASP A 427 -25.41 14.04 19.05
CA ASP A 427 -24.54 14.06 20.21
C ASP A 427 -23.89 15.44 20.41
N VAL A 428 -24.08 16.03 21.59
CA VAL A 428 -23.42 17.27 21.97
C VAL A 428 -23.32 17.39 23.49
N SER A 429 -22.15 17.74 24.02
CA SER A 429 -21.97 17.92 25.46
C SER A 429 -22.63 19.21 25.98
N LEU A 430 -23.02 19.25 27.27
CA LEU A 430 -23.52 20.46 27.92
C LEU A 430 -22.52 21.62 27.86
N ASN A 431 -21.23 21.32 27.99
CA ASN A 431 -20.15 22.30 27.87
C ASN A 431 -20.08 22.89 26.46
N SER A 432 -20.27 22.05 25.43
CA SER A 432 -20.36 22.51 24.04
C SER A 432 -21.58 23.42 23.85
N ILE A 433 -22.76 23.01 24.34
CA ILE A 433 -23.98 23.84 24.28
C ILE A 433 -23.74 25.24 24.87
N SER A 434 -23.13 25.32 26.05
CA SER A 434 -22.79 26.61 26.69
C SER A 434 -21.86 27.45 25.82
N LYS A 435 -20.77 26.84 25.31
CA LYS A 435 -19.76 27.53 24.51
C LYS A 435 -20.26 28.00 23.15
N PHE A 436 -21.14 27.24 22.50
CA PHE A 436 -21.77 27.66 21.25
C PHE A 436 -22.56 28.95 21.45
N ARG A 437 -23.32 29.00 22.56
CA ARG A 437 -24.10 30.19 22.92
C ARG A 437 -23.21 31.38 23.30
N GLU A 438 -22.18 31.14 24.12
CA GLU A 438 -21.28 32.19 24.64
C GLU A 438 -20.38 32.79 23.55
N ASN A 439 -19.82 31.95 22.66
CA ASN A 439 -18.79 32.38 21.72
C ASN A 439 -19.33 32.73 20.33
N PHE A 440 -20.48 32.19 19.94
CA PHE A 440 -20.99 32.27 18.57
C PHE A 440 -22.46 32.69 18.48
N GLU A 441 -23.09 33.04 19.62
CA GLU A 441 -24.52 33.33 19.71
C GLU A 441 -25.43 32.20 19.17
N ALA A 442 -24.90 30.98 19.08
CA ALA A 442 -25.59 29.83 18.52
C ALA A 442 -26.36 29.05 19.60
N ASP A 443 -27.68 28.91 19.43
CA ASP A 443 -28.58 28.26 20.37
C ASP A 443 -28.94 26.82 19.94
N LEU A 444 -28.14 25.87 20.39
CA LEU A 444 -28.35 24.43 20.17
C LEU A 444 -29.66 23.90 20.76
N VAL A 445 -30.28 24.59 21.73
CA VAL A 445 -31.55 24.15 22.32
C VAL A 445 -32.67 24.20 21.27
N ARG A 446 -32.54 25.05 20.23
CA ARG A 446 -33.50 25.12 19.12
C ARG A 446 -33.67 23.80 18.39
N LEU A 447 -32.61 22.98 18.30
CA LEU A 447 -32.64 21.67 17.61
C LEU A 447 -33.62 20.69 18.24
N THR A 448 -33.98 20.86 19.52
CA THR A 448 -34.85 19.92 20.25
C THR A 448 -36.21 19.69 19.60
N LYS A 449 -36.67 20.60 18.74
CA LYS A 449 -37.94 20.49 17.99
C LYS A 449 -37.81 19.77 16.65
N ASP A 450 -36.59 19.63 16.16
CA ASP A 450 -36.29 19.20 14.79
C ASP A 450 -35.57 17.85 14.71
N ILE A 451 -35.10 17.31 15.84
CA ILE A 451 -34.34 16.05 15.91
C ILE A 451 -35.11 14.98 16.70
N ARG A 452 -34.79 13.71 16.46
CA ARG A 452 -35.36 12.57 17.20
C ARG A 452 -34.88 12.51 18.64
N GLY A 453 -33.63 12.89 18.90
CA GLY A 453 -33.11 12.87 20.25
C GLY A 453 -31.69 13.38 20.40
N HIS A 454 -31.32 13.62 21.66
CA HIS A 454 -30.01 14.11 22.08
C HIS A 454 -29.22 13.01 22.81
N ARG A 455 -27.89 13.01 22.65
CA ARG A 455 -26.93 12.18 23.40
C ARG A 455 -25.72 13.03 23.85
N ALA A 456 -24.98 12.51 24.81
CA ALA A 456 -23.68 13.04 25.20
C ALA A 456 -22.79 11.88 25.64
N CYS A 457 -22.05 11.29 24.69
CA CYS A 457 -21.27 10.07 24.92
C CYS A 457 -19.96 10.32 25.67
N GLY A 458 -19.41 11.54 25.65
CA GLY A 458 -18.22 11.92 26.42
C GLY A 458 -16.87 11.55 25.78
N THR A 459 -16.89 10.96 24.58
CA THR A 459 -15.71 10.59 23.77
C THR A 459 -15.98 10.93 22.32
N ALA A 460 -15.15 11.79 21.74
CA ALA A 460 -15.41 12.39 20.42
C ALA A 460 -15.27 11.37 19.29
N SER A 461 -14.16 10.63 19.27
CA SER A 461 -13.85 9.61 18.28
C SER A 461 -14.90 8.50 18.27
N LEU A 462 -15.38 8.06 19.44
CA LEU A 462 -16.46 7.08 19.54
C LEU A 462 -17.81 7.64 19.12
N ALA A 463 -18.13 8.90 19.42
CA ALA A 463 -19.36 9.52 18.90
C ALA A 463 -19.36 9.55 17.37
N ILE A 464 -18.24 9.91 16.75
CA ILE A 464 -18.09 9.89 15.28
C ILE A 464 -18.16 8.46 14.74
N CYS A 465 -17.55 7.47 15.40
CA CYS A 465 -17.69 6.06 15.01
C CYS A 465 -19.14 5.55 15.13
N ARG A 466 -19.93 6.05 16.08
CA ARG A 466 -21.36 5.74 16.17
C ARG A 466 -22.17 6.34 15.01
N ILE A 467 -21.72 7.46 14.44
CA ILE A 467 -22.26 7.95 13.16
C ILE A 467 -21.90 6.98 12.05
N ALA A 468 -20.65 6.51 12.00
CA ALA A 468 -20.19 5.53 11.01
C ALA A 468 -20.95 4.19 11.07
N LEU A 469 -21.51 3.83 12.24
CA LEU A 469 -22.40 2.67 12.42
C LEU A 469 -23.88 2.96 12.15
N GLY A 470 -24.28 4.21 11.89
CA GLY A 470 -25.68 4.61 11.77
C GLY A 470 -26.46 4.61 13.10
N GLU A 471 -25.79 4.52 14.25
CA GLU A 471 -26.45 4.52 15.57
C GLU A 471 -26.90 5.93 15.99
N ILE A 472 -26.11 6.93 15.61
CA ILE A 472 -26.43 8.35 15.72
C ILE A 472 -26.15 9.04 14.38
N HIS A 473 -26.54 10.30 14.22
CA HIS A 473 -26.59 10.96 12.91
C HIS A 473 -25.79 12.26 12.84
N ALA A 474 -25.50 12.89 13.97
CA ALA A 474 -24.59 14.02 14.04
C ALA A 474 -23.88 14.12 15.39
N TYR A 475 -22.71 14.74 15.40
CA TYR A 475 -21.92 15.08 16.58
C TYR A 475 -21.45 16.53 16.47
N LEU A 476 -21.56 17.30 17.55
CA LEU A 476 -21.08 18.68 17.62
C LEU A 476 -20.17 18.92 18.82
N SER A 477 -19.08 19.65 18.60
CA SER A 477 -18.22 20.17 19.65
C SER A 477 -17.81 21.61 19.39
N ALA A 478 -17.93 22.46 20.41
CA ALA A 478 -17.49 23.86 20.33
C ALA A 478 -15.97 24.02 20.47
N LYS A 479 -15.26 22.96 20.84
CA LYS A 479 -13.83 23.00 21.14
C LYS A 479 -13.26 21.59 21.06
N LEU A 480 -12.67 21.26 19.91
CA LEU A 480 -12.12 19.95 19.62
C LEU A 480 -10.67 20.07 19.14
N SER A 481 -9.77 19.23 19.63
CA SER A 481 -8.39 19.15 19.18
C SER A 481 -8.26 18.18 18.00
N LEU A 482 -7.17 18.29 17.23
CA LEU A 482 -6.96 17.46 16.03
C LEU A 482 -7.00 15.95 16.32
N TRP A 483 -6.42 15.51 17.44
CA TRP A 483 -6.36 14.10 17.82
C TRP A 483 -7.70 13.47 18.20
N ASP A 484 -8.66 14.29 18.66
CA ASP A 484 -10.02 13.85 19.03
C ASP A 484 -10.84 13.39 17.81
N TYR A 485 -10.59 13.97 16.62
CA TYR A 485 -11.41 13.71 15.42
C TYR A 485 -10.65 13.12 14.24
N ALA A 486 -9.33 13.32 14.11
CA ALA A 486 -8.60 12.98 12.89
C ALA A 486 -8.83 11.53 12.43
N ALA A 487 -8.71 10.55 13.34
CA ALA A 487 -8.89 9.15 13.00
C ALA A 487 -10.36 8.82 12.62
N ALA A 488 -11.30 9.33 13.41
CA ALA A 488 -12.71 9.05 13.25
C ALA A 488 -13.32 9.77 12.02
N SER A 489 -12.82 10.95 11.66
CA SER A 489 -13.17 11.65 10.42
C SER A 489 -12.76 10.86 9.18
N ILE A 490 -11.61 10.19 9.19
CA ILE A 490 -11.21 9.29 8.09
C ILE A 490 -12.21 8.13 7.98
N ILE A 491 -12.56 7.50 9.11
CA ILE A 491 -13.54 6.41 9.17
C ILE A 491 -14.90 6.85 8.61
N LEU A 492 -15.42 8.00 9.06
CA LEU A 492 -16.71 8.52 8.64
C LEU A 492 -16.72 8.90 7.15
N GLY A 493 -15.66 9.55 6.67
CA GLY A 493 -15.55 10.01 5.27
C GLY A 493 -15.60 8.86 4.27
N GLU A 494 -14.99 7.73 4.60
CA GLU A 494 -15.02 6.52 3.74
C GLU A 494 -16.41 5.90 3.61
N LEU A 495 -17.37 6.31 4.45
CA LEU A 495 -18.77 5.84 4.42
C LEU A 495 -19.73 6.90 3.88
N GLY A 496 -19.22 7.98 3.29
CA GLY A 496 -20.02 9.08 2.73
C GLY A 496 -20.51 10.11 3.74
N GLY A 497 -20.15 9.96 5.02
CA GLY A 497 -20.39 10.99 6.03
C GLY A 497 -19.44 12.18 5.89
N GLU A 498 -19.79 13.29 6.52
CA GLU A 498 -19.03 14.54 6.42
C GLU A 498 -18.58 15.00 7.80
N SER A 499 -17.37 15.55 7.88
CA SER A 499 -16.91 16.36 9.00
C SER A 499 -16.42 17.71 8.52
N SER A 500 -16.84 18.79 9.20
CA SER A 500 -16.48 20.15 8.85
C SER A 500 -16.26 21.05 10.07
N PHE A 501 -15.53 22.15 9.84
CA PHE A 501 -15.36 23.20 10.83
C PHE A 501 -16.42 24.27 10.63
N ILE A 502 -17.05 24.74 11.71
CA ILE A 502 -18.10 25.75 11.67
C ILE A 502 -17.59 27.04 12.32
N PHE A 503 -18.06 28.20 11.85
CA PHE A 503 -17.70 29.53 12.37
C PHE A 503 -16.23 29.94 12.19
N GLU A 504 -15.45 29.15 11.45
CA GLU A 504 -14.04 29.41 11.15
C GLU A 504 -13.83 29.64 9.64
N LYS A 505 -12.99 30.63 9.27
CA LYS A 505 -12.47 30.76 7.90
C LYS A 505 -11.33 29.76 7.72
N ALA A 506 -11.65 28.48 7.57
CA ALA A 506 -10.66 27.45 7.31
C ALA A 506 -10.29 27.41 5.81
N SER A 507 -9.01 27.58 5.48
CA SER A 507 -8.45 27.35 4.14
C SER A 507 -7.73 25.99 4.02
N HIS A 508 -7.66 25.21 5.11
CA HIS A 508 -6.88 23.97 5.17
C HIS A 508 -7.69 22.82 5.79
N LYS A 509 -7.45 21.59 5.33
CA LYS A 509 -8.05 20.36 5.91
C LYS A 509 -7.41 19.94 7.24
N PHE A 510 -6.27 20.56 7.60
CA PHE A 510 -5.43 20.18 8.73
C PHE A 510 -5.32 21.35 9.73
N HIS A 511 -6.13 21.33 10.79
CA HIS A 511 -6.15 22.39 11.80
C HIS A 511 -5.50 21.91 13.10
N ARG A 512 -4.36 22.52 13.48
CA ARG A 512 -3.67 22.20 14.74
C ARG A 512 -4.25 22.93 15.95
N ASN A 513 -5.01 24.00 15.72
CA ASN A 513 -5.70 24.73 16.78
C ASN A 513 -7.00 24.01 17.16
N LYS A 514 -7.53 24.33 18.33
CA LYS A 514 -8.84 23.83 18.73
C LYS A 514 -9.91 24.43 17.83
N VAL A 515 -10.80 23.59 17.33
CA VAL A 515 -11.81 23.95 16.34
C VAL A 515 -13.24 23.82 16.88
N THR A 516 -14.16 24.53 16.26
CA THR A 516 -15.60 24.24 16.35
C THR A 516 -15.99 23.28 15.24
N PHE A 517 -16.54 22.13 15.62
CA PHE A 517 -16.59 20.94 14.77
C PHE A 517 -18.00 20.36 14.69
N ILE A 518 -18.38 19.91 13.50
CA ILE A 518 -19.52 19.04 13.26
C ILE A 518 -19.10 17.81 12.45
N ALA A 519 -19.65 16.67 12.82
CA ALA A 519 -19.68 15.47 11.98
C ALA A 519 -21.13 15.04 11.79
N ALA A 520 -21.50 14.59 10.60
CA ALA A 520 -22.85 14.14 10.28
C ALA A 520 -22.84 12.98 9.26
N CYS A 521 -23.89 12.18 9.25
CA CYS A 521 -24.04 11.08 8.29
C CYS A 521 -24.26 11.56 6.84
N ASN A 522 -24.72 12.81 6.64
CA ASN A 522 -24.82 13.43 5.34
C ASN A 522 -24.73 14.97 5.45
N LYS A 523 -24.49 15.62 4.31
CA LYS A 523 -24.32 17.07 4.18
C LYS A 523 -25.60 17.88 4.49
N GLU A 524 -26.76 17.30 4.21
CA GLU A 524 -28.05 17.98 4.42
C GLU A 524 -28.30 18.17 5.92
N ILE A 525 -28.07 17.14 6.73
CA ILE A 525 -28.20 17.22 8.20
C ILE A 525 -27.22 18.23 8.79
N SER A 526 -25.94 18.22 8.40
CA SER A 526 -24.98 19.19 8.91
C SER A 526 -25.38 20.63 8.56
N SER A 527 -25.84 20.86 7.33
CA SER A 527 -26.29 22.17 6.85
C SER A 527 -27.53 22.67 7.61
N GLN A 528 -28.55 21.82 7.76
CA GLN A 528 -29.77 22.19 8.49
C GLN A 528 -29.52 22.41 9.99
N ILE A 529 -28.59 21.66 10.59
CA ILE A 529 -28.19 21.89 11.99
C ILE A 529 -27.57 23.28 12.13
N ILE A 530 -26.63 23.64 11.25
CA ILE A 530 -25.96 24.96 11.28
C ILE A 530 -26.98 26.09 11.10
N GLU A 531 -27.91 25.96 10.16
CA GLU A 531 -28.96 26.95 9.92
C GLU A 531 -29.86 27.17 11.14
N LYS A 532 -30.21 26.10 11.87
CA LYS A 532 -31.15 26.17 12.99
C LYS A 532 -30.56 26.71 14.29
N ILE A 533 -29.24 26.59 14.46
CA ILE A 533 -28.57 27.02 15.70
C ILE A 533 -28.16 28.49 15.65
N ILE A 534 -27.99 29.07 14.47
CA ILE A 534 -27.86 30.52 14.27
C ILE A 534 -29.26 31.15 14.42
#